data_AF-A0ABD6B6M8-F1
#
_entry.id   AF-A0ABD6B6M8-F1
#
_cell.length_a   1.000
_cell.length_b   1.000
_cell.length_c   1.000
_cell.angle_alpha   90.00
_cell.angle_beta   90.00
_cell.angle_gamma   90.00
#
_symmetry.space_group_name_H-M   'P 1'
#
loop_
_entity.id
_entity.type
_entity.pdbx_description
1 polymer ?
#
loop_
_entity_poly.entity_id
_entity_poly.type
_entity_poly.pdbx_seq_one_letter_code
_entity_poly.pdbx_strand_id
1 'polypeptide(L)' 'HDRFADEETDGSGLDTEIDWTLPGGETVGRFYHVYDPAEFEADLRESELELIEWELSSGNCYAVVGP' A
#
# COMPACT_ATOMS: atom_id res chain seq x y z
N HIS A 1 -8.40 12.52 12.60
CA HIS A 1 -7.95 11.42 11.74
C HIS A 1 -7.16 10.51 12.65
N ASP A 2 -7.81 9.47 13.14
CA ASP A 2 -7.15 8.40 13.88
C ASP A 2 -6.10 7.77 12.96
N ARG A 3 -4.90 7.53 13.51
CA ARG A 3 -3.81 6.89 12.76
C ARG A 3 -4.03 5.39 12.84
N PHE A 4 -4.09 4.73 11.68
CA PHE A 4 -4.10 3.27 11.53
C PHE A 4 -2.78 2.59 11.94
N ALA A 5 -1.97 3.22 12.80
CA ALA A 5 -0.64 2.73 13.16
C ALA A 5 -0.67 1.65 14.26
N ASP A 6 -1.79 1.51 14.98
CA ASP A 6 -1.95 0.61 16.13
C ASP A 6 -3.00 -0.51 15.90
N GLU A 7 -3.58 -0.60 14.70
CA GLU A 7 -4.47 -1.73 14.37
C GLU A 7 -3.63 -2.90 13.87
N GLU A 8 -3.54 -3.97 14.67
CA GLU A 8 -2.97 -5.25 14.22
C GLU A 8 -3.81 -5.80 13.06
N THR A 9 -3.16 -6.08 11.94
CA THR A 9 -3.76 -6.80 10.81
C THR A 9 -3.38 -8.29 10.91
N ASP A 10 -4.03 -9.16 10.12
CA ASP A 10 -3.65 -10.58 10.00
C ASP A 10 -2.33 -10.80 9.20
N GLY A 11 -1.59 -9.72 8.88
CA GLY A 11 -0.34 -9.75 8.12
C GLY A 11 -0.52 -9.74 6.61
N SER A 12 -1.74 -9.51 6.12
CA SER A 12 -2.07 -9.39 4.70
C SER A 12 -2.82 -8.08 4.44
N GLY A 13 -2.52 -7.46 3.32
CA GLY A 13 -3.17 -6.27 2.82
C GLY A 13 -4.58 -6.54 2.30
N LEU A 14 -5.21 -5.44 1.87
CA LEU A 14 -6.58 -5.43 1.40
C LEU A 14 -6.65 -4.98 -0.05
N ASP A 15 -7.19 -5.84 -0.89
CA ASP A 15 -7.65 -5.49 -2.23
C ASP A 15 -9.06 -4.91 -2.18
N THR A 16 -9.26 -3.75 -2.79
CA THR A 16 -10.59 -3.16 -2.92
C THR A 16 -10.73 -2.36 -4.21
N GLU A 17 -11.95 -2.26 -4.71
CA GLU A 17 -12.30 -1.41 -5.84
C GLU A 17 -13.29 -0.35 -5.38
N ILE A 18 -12.97 0.91 -5.67
CA ILE A 18 -13.79 2.06 -5.28
C ILE A 18 -14.30 2.76 -6.53
N ASP A 19 -15.60 2.95 -6.61
CA ASP A 19 -16.23 3.74 -7.66
C ASP A 19 -15.73 5.18 -7.64
N TRP A 20 -15.15 5.63 -8.76
CA TRP A 20 -14.64 6.98 -8.93
C TRP A 20 -15.32 7.68 -10.10
N THR A 21 -16.07 8.74 -9.81
CA THR A 21 -16.70 9.57 -10.85
C THR A 21 -15.71 10.59 -11.40
N LEU A 22 -15.40 10.46 -12.69
CA LEU A 22 -14.51 11.35 -13.42
C LEU A 22 -15.18 12.73 -13.67
N PRO A 23 -14.37 13.80 -13.87
CA PRO A 23 -14.87 15.07 -14.37
C PRO A 23 -15.51 14.89 -15.76
N GLY A 24 -16.83 14.67 -15.80
CA GLY A 24 -17.56 14.24 -16.99
C GLY A 24 -18.77 13.35 -16.68
N GLY A 25 -18.86 12.81 -15.45
CA GLY A 25 -19.99 12.04 -14.96
C GLY A 25 -19.92 10.53 -15.21
N GLU A 26 -18.88 10.07 -15.91
CA GLU A 26 -18.56 8.64 -16.03
C GLU A 26 -17.97 8.13 -14.71
N THR A 27 -18.46 6.99 -14.22
CA THR A 27 -17.89 6.30 -13.05
C THR A 27 -17.06 5.11 -13.52
N VAL A 28 -15.83 5.02 -13.01
CA VAL A 28 -14.91 3.91 -13.26
C VAL A 28 -14.49 3.28 -11.93
N GLY A 29 -14.32 1.96 -11.91
CA GLY A 29 -13.78 1.25 -10.75
C GLY A 29 -12.30 1.54 -10.61
N ARG A 30 -11.89 2.12 -9.47
CA ARG A 30 -10.49 2.35 -9.15
C ARG A 30 -10.02 1.31 -8.15
N PHE A 31 -9.15 0.43 -8.63
CA PHE A 31 -8.51 -0.58 -7.80
C PHE A 31 -7.47 0.05 -6.85
N TYR A 32 -7.47 -0.42 -5.61
CA TYR A 32 -6.46 -0.15 -4.60
C TYR A 32 -6.05 -1.48 -3.95
N HIS A 33 -4.74 -1.65 -3.80
CA HIS A 33 -4.18 -2.60 -2.84
C HIS A 33 -3.61 -1.79 -1.67
N VAL A 34 -4.13 -2.04 -0.47
CA VAL A 34 -3.69 -1.40 0.78
C VAL A 34 -2.80 -2.39 1.50
N TYR A 35 -1.50 -2.14 1.48
CA TYR A 35 -0.50 -3.02 2.08
C TYR A 35 -0.61 -3.09 3.61
N ASP A 36 -0.44 -4.30 4.14
CA ASP A 36 0.10 -4.49 5.48
C ASP A 36 1.63 -4.27 5.46
N PRO A 37 2.25 -3.70 6.51
CA PRO A 37 3.70 -3.50 6.53
C PRO A 37 4.52 -4.79 6.36
N ALA A 38 4.08 -5.94 6.89
CA ALA A 38 4.81 -7.20 6.76
C ALA A 38 4.72 -7.77 5.34
N GLU A 39 3.54 -7.68 4.72
CA GLU A 39 3.37 -8.04 3.30
C GLU A 39 4.22 -7.15 2.39
N PHE A 40 4.19 -5.83 2.61
CA PHE A 40 4.98 -4.88 1.83
C PHE A 40 6.48 -5.20 1.88
N GLU A 41 7.00 -5.49 3.08
CA GLU A 41 8.40 -5.84 3.26
C GLU A 41 8.76 -7.19 2.62
N ALA A 42 7.84 -8.16 2.60
CA ALA A 42 8.03 -9.43 1.92
C ALA A 42 8.07 -9.23 0.39
N ASP A 43 7.10 -8.51 -0.17
CA ASP A 43 7.03 -8.20 -1.61
C ASP A 43 8.28 -7.48 -2.10
N LEU A 44 8.81 -6.51 -1.33
CA LEU A 44 10.05 -5.82 -1.68
C LEU A 44 11.25 -6.78 -1.75
N ARG A 45 11.34 -7.75 -0.83
CA ARG A 45 12.43 -8.73 -0.82
C ARG A 45 12.32 -9.77 -1.93
N GLU A 46 11.11 -10.11 -2.33
CA GLU A 46 10.85 -11.04 -3.44
C GLU A 46 10.99 -10.36 -4.81
N SER A 47 10.96 -9.03 -4.84
CA SER A 47 11.15 -8.26 -6.07
C SER A 47 12.59 -8.32 -6.60
N GLU A 48 12.76 -7.95 -7.87
CA GLU A 48 14.09 -7.82 -8.50
C GLU A 48 14.81 -6.51 -8.12
N LEU A 49 14.24 -5.71 -7.21
CA LEU A 49 14.76 -4.40 -6.82
C LEU A 49 15.82 -4.52 -5.72
N GLU A 50 16.85 -3.67 -5.80
CA GLU A 50 17.78 -3.50 -4.68
C GLU A 50 17.12 -2.65 -3.59
N LEU A 51 16.76 -3.27 -2.46
CA LEU A 51 16.22 -2.53 -1.31
C LEU A 51 17.34 -1.75 -0.60
N ILE A 52 17.27 -0.41 -0.64
CA ILE A 52 18.24 0.48 0.01
C ILE A 52 17.79 0.80 1.44
N GLU A 53 16.53 1.21 1.59
CA GLU A 53 15.93 1.57 2.87
C GLU A 53 14.42 1.41 2.79
N TRP A 54 13.78 1.06 3.90
CA TRP A 54 12.33 1.19 4.04
C TRP A 54 11.96 1.71 5.42
N GLU A 55 10.85 2.44 5.49
CA GLU A 55 10.31 2.98 6.72
C GLU A 55 8.78 2.95 6.76
N LEU A 56 8.24 2.82 7.97
CA LEU A 56 6.83 3.04 8.24
C LEU A 56 6.65 4.42 8.87
N SER A 57 5.91 5.30 8.20
CA SER A 57 5.68 6.66 8.69
C SER A 57 4.20 7.03 8.61
N SER A 58 3.61 7.33 9.77
CA SER A 58 2.19 7.66 9.93
C SER A 58 1.24 6.67 9.24
N GLY A 59 1.53 5.37 9.32
CA GLY A 59 0.71 4.30 8.74
C GLY A 59 0.90 4.09 7.23
N ASN A 60 1.94 4.68 6.64
CA ASN A 60 2.29 4.46 5.23
C ASN A 60 3.67 3.81 5.14
N CYS A 61 3.79 2.82 4.27
CA CYS A 61 5.05 2.17 3.95
C CYS A 61 5.78 2.93 2.84
N TYR A 62 7.04 3.26 3.07
CA TYR A 62 7.91 3.88 2.09
C TYR A 62 9.13 3.00 1.89
N ALA A 63 9.61 2.93 0.65
CA ALA A 63 10.87 2.27 0.33
C ALA A 63 11.66 3.08 -0.68
N VAL A 64 12.97 3.12 -0.47
CA VAL A 64 13.95 3.59 -1.43
C VAL A 64 14.58 2.36 -2.07
N VAL A 65 14.46 2.27 -3.39
CA VAL A 65 14.91 1.11 -4.17
C VAL A 65 15.87 1.54 -5.27
N GLY A 66 16.85 0.69 -5.53
CA GLY A 66 17.79 0.79 -6.65
C GLY A 66 17.27 0.11 -7.91
N PRO A 67 17.94 0.36 -9.06
CA PRO A 67 17.67 -0.32 -10.32
C PRO A 67 18.11 -1.79 -10.31
#